data_AF-A0A7W2R9H6-F1
#
_entry.id   AF-A0A7W2R9H6-F1
#
_cell.length_a   1.000
_cell.length_b   1.000
_cell.length_c   1.000
_cell.angle_alpha   90.00
_cell.angle_beta   90.00
_cell.angle_gamma   90.00
#
_symmetry.space_group_name_H-M   'P 1'
#
loop_
_entity.id
_entity.type
_entity.pdbx_description
1 polymer ?
#
loop_
_entity_poly.entity_id
_entity_poly.type
_entity_poly.pdbx_seq_one_letter_code
_entity_poly.pdbx_strand_id
1 'polypeptide(L)'
;MKQLIALIFLLSISNNCQANAIAIDAVKSNQKIIHFLADKSLTDFKITYQQLELGDICGFVGCHWRKLVSVIVTSKSANAPSTTILALVEGIVPNNQNKPTVTFVTLKNSLPNTLVFID
;
A
#
# COMPACT_ATOMS: atom_id res chain seq x y z
N MET A 1 -33.28 -6.11 14.10
CA MET A 1 -31.85 -6.27 14.44
C MET A 1 -31.01 -6.93 13.35
N LYS A 2 -31.42 -8.05 12.73
CA LYS A 2 -30.63 -8.72 11.66
C LYS A 2 -30.30 -7.83 10.45
N GLN A 3 -31.25 -7.01 9.98
CA GLN A 3 -31.02 -6.14 8.81
C GLN A 3 -30.12 -4.94 9.09
N LEU A 4 -30.06 -4.45 10.34
CA LEU A 4 -29.21 -3.32 10.72
C LEU A 4 -27.73 -3.73 10.76
N ILE A 5 -27.44 -4.96 11.20
CA ILE A 5 -26.09 -5.53 11.26
C ILE A 5 -25.52 -5.71 9.84
N ALA A 6 -26.34 -6.17 8.89
CA ALA A 6 -25.93 -6.29 7.50
C ALA A 6 -25.55 -4.93 6.88
N LEU A 7 -26.32 -3.87 7.18
CA LEU A 7 -26.05 -2.53 6.67
C LEU A 7 -24.70 -1.96 7.18
N ILE A 8 -24.39 -2.20 8.46
CA ILE A 8 -23.12 -1.76 9.06
C ILE A 8 -21.93 -2.49 8.43
N PHE A 9 -22.07 -3.79 8.16
CA PHE A 9 -21.02 -4.60 7.51
C PHE A 9 -20.76 -4.16 6.05
N LEU A 10 -21.81 -3.77 5.32
CA LEU A 10 -21.69 -3.25 3.96
C LEU A 10 -20.97 -1.89 3.91
N LEU A 11 -21.24 -1.02 4.88
CA LEU A 11 -20.64 0.32 4.95
C LEU A 11 -19.15 0.28 5.33
N SER A 12 -18.71 -0.73 6.08
CA SER A 12 -17.29 -0.89 6.42
C SER A 12 -16.45 -1.44 5.25
N ILE A 13 -17.01 -2.33 4.42
CA ILE A 13 -16.31 -2.89 3.25
C ILE A 13 -16.04 -1.82 2.18
N SER A 14 -17.02 -0.95 1.90
CA SER A 14 -16.90 0.08 0.85
C SER A 14 -15.80 1.10 1.16
N ASN A 15 -15.71 1.56 2.40
CA ASN A 15 -14.67 2.51 2.83
C ASN A 15 -13.26 1.94 2.71
N ASN A 16 -13.07 0.64 2.98
CA ASN A 16 -11.75 0.01 2.90
C ASN A 16 -11.26 -0.15 1.45
N CYS A 17 -12.16 -0.56 0.55
CA CYS A 17 -11.85 -0.70 -0.87
C CYS A 17 -11.48 0.66 -1.50
N GLN A 18 -12.21 1.72 -1.12
CA GLN A 18 -11.95 3.08 -1.57
C GLN A 18 -10.60 3.62 -1.05
N ALA A 19 -10.25 3.37 0.21
CA ALA A 19 -8.95 3.75 0.78
C ALA A 19 -7.77 3.06 0.05
N ASN A 20 -7.93 1.80 -0.38
CA ASN A 20 -6.91 1.07 -1.11
C ASN A 20 -6.64 1.67 -2.50
N ALA A 21 -7.69 1.96 -3.27
CA ALA A 21 -7.54 2.58 -4.59
C ALA A 21 -6.88 3.96 -4.49
N ILE A 22 -7.35 4.80 -3.56
CA ILE A 22 -6.79 6.14 -3.31
C ILE A 22 -5.31 6.05 -2.91
N ALA A 23 -4.94 5.08 -2.07
CA ALA A 23 -3.55 4.90 -1.66
C ALA A 23 -2.63 4.54 -2.84
N ILE A 24 -3.06 3.62 -3.71
CA ILE A 24 -2.28 3.22 -4.89
C ILE A 24 -2.14 4.40 -5.85
N ASP A 25 -3.21 5.16 -6.09
CA ASP A 25 -3.19 6.29 -7.02
C ASP A 25 -2.34 7.46 -6.50
N ALA A 26 -2.34 7.69 -5.18
CA ALA A 26 -1.45 8.65 -4.53
C ALA A 26 0.03 8.28 -4.72
N VAL A 27 0.36 6.98 -4.64
CA VAL A 27 1.74 6.49 -4.84
C VAL A 27 2.14 6.58 -6.32
N LYS A 28 1.27 6.21 -7.25
CA LYS A 28 1.51 6.35 -8.69
C LYS A 28 1.77 7.80 -9.10
N SER A 29 1.05 8.74 -8.49
CA SER A 29 1.15 10.17 -8.79
C SER A 29 2.31 10.87 -8.07
N ASN A 30 3.04 10.17 -7.20
CA ASN A 30 4.13 10.75 -6.44
C ASN A 30 5.37 10.97 -7.32
N GLN A 31 5.94 12.19 -7.32
CA GLN A 31 7.11 12.54 -8.14
C GLN A 31 8.30 11.61 -7.94
N LYS A 32 8.54 11.11 -6.73
CA LYS A 32 9.65 10.19 -6.46
C LYS A 32 9.46 8.84 -7.15
N ILE A 33 8.22 8.33 -7.19
CA ILE A 33 7.89 7.10 -7.93
C ILE A 33 7.99 7.34 -9.42
N ILE A 34 7.44 8.46 -9.92
CA ILE A 34 7.53 8.83 -11.34
C ILE A 34 8.99 8.89 -11.80
N HIS A 35 9.86 9.56 -11.04
CA HIS A 35 11.29 9.62 -11.34
C HIS A 35 11.98 8.26 -11.23
N PHE A 36 11.65 7.45 -10.22
CA PHE A 36 12.21 6.10 -10.05
C PHE A 36 11.84 5.16 -11.21
N LEU A 37 10.67 5.36 -11.82
CA LEU A 37 10.17 4.53 -12.92
C LEU A 37 10.52 5.09 -14.30
N ALA A 38 11.10 6.30 -14.40
CA ALA A 38 11.35 6.99 -15.67
C ALA A 38 12.28 6.20 -16.61
N ASP A 39 13.19 5.42 -16.06
CA ASP A 39 14.14 4.58 -16.80
C ASP A 39 13.66 3.11 -16.98
N LYS A 40 12.47 2.77 -16.49
CA LYS A 40 11.97 1.39 -16.43
C LYS A 40 10.94 1.15 -17.52
N SER A 41 11.42 0.78 -18.71
CA SER A 41 10.54 0.43 -19.82
C SER A 41 9.59 -0.72 -19.46
N LEU A 42 8.30 -0.56 -19.79
CA LEU A 42 7.29 -1.61 -19.60
C LEU A 42 7.55 -2.84 -20.49
N THR A 43 8.41 -2.75 -21.50
CA THR A 43 8.87 -3.92 -22.28
C THR A 43 9.73 -4.83 -21.43
N ASP A 44 10.63 -4.25 -20.64
CA ASP A 44 11.72 -4.96 -19.96
C ASP A 44 11.42 -5.20 -18.48
N PHE A 45 10.49 -4.44 -17.91
CA PHE A 45 10.12 -4.50 -16.51
C PHE A 45 8.62 -4.74 -16.32
N LYS A 46 8.28 -5.51 -15.28
CA LYS A 46 6.94 -5.62 -14.72
C LYS A 46 6.88 -4.75 -13.47
N ILE A 47 5.96 -3.79 -13.45
CA ILE A 47 5.72 -2.91 -12.31
C ILE A 47 4.40 -3.35 -11.66
N THR A 48 4.46 -3.68 -10.37
CA THR A 48 3.31 -4.10 -9.58
C THR A 48 3.11 -3.16 -8.41
N TYR A 49 1.87 -2.73 -8.17
CA TYR A 49 1.49 -1.98 -6.99
C TYR A 49 0.65 -2.91 -6.12
N GLN A 50 1.10 -3.18 -4.89
CA GLN A 50 0.38 -4.05 -3.98
C GLN A 50 0.21 -3.37 -2.62
N GLN A 51 -1.02 -3.30 -2.15
CA GLN A 51 -1.30 -2.89 -0.78
C GLN A 51 -0.93 -4.02 0.18
N LEU A 52 -0.17 -3.68 1.21
CA LEU A 52 0.20 -4.57 2.30
C LEU A 52 -0.67 -4.20 3.51
N GLU A 53 -1.22 -5.21 4.17
CA GLU A 53 -1.97 -5.01 5.40
C GLU A 53 -1.01 -4.50 6.48
N LEU A 54 -1.38 -3.36 7.08
CA LEU A 54 -0.80 -2.93 8.33
C LEU A 54 -1.58 -3.65 9.43
N GLY A 55 -0.90 -4.12 10.48
CA GLY A 55 -1.59 -4.63 11.66
C GLY A 55 -2.60 -3.61 12.18
N ASP A 56 -3.71 -4.10 12.73
CA ASP A 56 -4.83 -3.26 13.17
C ASP A 56 -4.40 -2.30 14.29
N ILE A 57 -4.11 -1.04 13.92
CA ILE A 57 -3.93 0.06 14.86
C ILE A 57 -4.85 1.20 14.45
N CYS A 58 -6.15 1.02 14.68
CA CYS A 58 -7.10 2.13 14.76
C CYS A 58 -7.13 2.61 16.21
N GLY A 59 -6.29 3.59 16.54
CA GLY A 59 -6.36 4.31 17.82
C GLY A 59 -7.62 5.18 17.88
N PHE A 60 -8.27 5.20 19.05
CA PHE A 60 -9.63 5.70 19.31
C PHE A 60 -9.87 7.22 19.12
N VAL A 61 -9.11 7.96 18.28
CA VAL A 61 -9.28 9.41 18.12
C VAL A 61 -9.13 9.82 16.66
N GLY A 62 -10.27 9.92 15.95
CA GLY A 62 -10.35 10.33 14.54
C GLY A 62 -9.86 9.24 13.59
N CYS A 63 -10.69 8.75 12.67
CA CYS A 63 -10.33 7.70 11.72
C CYS A 63 -9.30 8.18 10.67
N HIS A 64 -8.07 8.42 11.09
CA HIS A 64 -6.93 8.53 10.21
C HIS A 64 -6.69 7.15 9.59
N TRP A 65 -6.97 7.01 8.30
CA TRP A 65 -6.69 5.78 7.58
C TRP A 65 -5.23 5.76 7.16
N ARG A 66 -4.63 4.57 7.23
CA ARG A 66 -3.23 4.35 6.91
C ARG A 66 -3.14 3.11 6.03
N LYS A 67 -2.39 3.19 4.93
CA LYS A 67 -2.17 2.08 4.00
C LYS A 67 -0.71 1.98 3.66
N LEU A 68 -0.17 0.77 3.67
CA LEU A 68 1.16 0.51 3.15
C LEU A 68 1.04 0.02 1.71
N VAL A 69 1.73 0.67 0.79
CA VAL A 69 1.75 0.30 -0.62
C VAL A 69 3.18 -0.06 -0.99
N SER A 70 3.34 -1.24 -1.58
CA SER A 70 4.57 -1.70 -2.18
C SER A 70 4.54 -1.43 -3.69
N VAL A 71 5.62 -0.84 -4.20
CA VAL A 71 5.91 -0.69 -5.62
C VAL A 71 7.02 -1.69 -5.93
N ILE A 72 6.68 -2.77 -6.62
CA ILE A 72 7.59 -3.86 -6.94
C ILE A 72 7.93 -3.75 -8.42
N VAL A 73 9.21 -3.60 -8.73
CA VAL A 73 9.73 -3.60 -10.08
C VAL A 73 10.57 -4.85 -10.29
N THR A 74 10.14 -5.70 -11.20
CA THR A 74 10.81 -6.95 -11.54
C THR A 74 11.25 -6.89 -13.00
N SER A 75 12.52 -7.13 -13.29
CA SER A 75 12.94 -7.32 -14.68
C SER A 75 12.32 -8.59 -15.25
N LYS A 76 11.91 -8.57 -16.52
CA LYS A 76 11.35 -9.74 -17.21
C LYS A 76 12.43 -10.73 -17.69
N SER A 77 13.71 -10.45 -17.40
CA SER A 77 14.79 -11.41 -17.60
C SER A 77 14.72 -12.52 -16.55
N ALA A 78 15.15 -13.73 -16.93
CA ALA A 78 15.12 -14.89 -16.04
C ALA A 78 15.98 -14.65 -14.78
N ASN A 79 15.44 -15.00 -13.62
CA ASN A 79 16.11 -14.91 -12.30
C ASN A 79 16.59 -13.50 -11.89
N ALA A 80 16.05 -12.44 -12.50
CA ALA A 80 16.45 -11.10 -12.14
C ALA A 80 15.88 -10.66 -10.77
N PRO A 81 16.67 -9.95 -9.96
CA PRO A 81 16.20 -9.43 -8.67
C PRO A 81 15.08 -8.39 -8.86
N SER A 82 14.13 -8.38 -7.94
CA SER A 82 13.11 -7.34 -7.86
C SER A 82 13.57 -6.20 -6.95
N THR A 83 13.19 -4.98 -7.31
CA THR A 83 13.35 -3.80 -6.44
C THR A 83 11.99 -3.43 -5.87
N THR A 84 11.88 -3.34 -4.54
CA THR A 84 10.64 -2.98 -3.86
C THR A 84 10.81 -1.66 -3.11
N ILE A 85 9.92 -0.71 -3.38
CA ILE A 85 9.78 0.54 -2.61
C ILE A 85 8.52 0.42 -1.77
N LEU A 86 8.62 0.79 -0.49
CA LEU A 86 7.48 0.84 0.41
C LEU A 86 7.09 2.28 0.69
N ALA A 87 5.80 2.57 0.55
CA ALA A 87 5.21 3.87 0.80
C ALA A 87 4.05 3.73 1.78
N LEU A 88 4.15 4.43 2.91
CA LEU A 88 3.05 4.63 3.84
C LEU A 88 2.20 5.79 3.32
N VAL A 89 0.91 5.56 3.17
CA VAL A 89 -0.08 6.53 2.71
C VAL A 89 -1.07 6.78 3.84
N GLU A 90 -1.24 8.05 4.21
CA GLU A 90 -2.05 8.45 5.37
C GLU A 90 -3.04 9.54 4.98
N GLY A 91 -4.28 9.43 5.46
CA GLY A 91 -5.32 10.40 5.19
C GLY A 91 -6.37 10.46 6.31
N ILE A 92 -7.11 11.56 6.36
CA ILE A 92 -8.16 11.79 7.38
C ILE A 92 -9.48 11.17 6.95
N VAL A 93 -9.79 11.24 5.66
CA VAL A 93 -11.00 10.65 5.06
C VAL A 93 -10.58 10.00 3.74
N PRO A 94 -11.02 8.77 3.43
CA PRO A 94 -10.68 8.12 2.16
C PRO A 94 -11.55 8.70 1.04
N ASN A 95 -11.29 9.96 0.65
CA ASN A 95 -11.96 10.63 -0.45
C ASN A 95 -10.93 11.28 -1.40
N ASN A 96 -11.37 11.65 -2.60
CA ASN A 96 -10.51 12.25 -3.62
C ASN A 96 -10.24 13.75 -3.40
N GLN A 97 -10.88 14.36 -2.41
CA GLN A 97 -10.77 15.80 -2.13
C GLN A 97 -9.57 16.10 -1.22
N ASN A 98 -9.31 15.23 -0.25
CA ASN A 98 -8.18 15.34 0.65
C ASN A 98 -7.01 14.53 0.10
N LYS A 99 -5.97 15.23 -0.37
CA LYS A 99 -4.74 14.57 -0.83
C LYS A 99 -4.08 13.85 0.35
N PRO A 100 -3.91 12.53 0.31
CA PRO A 100 -3.23 11.80 1.37
C PRO A 100 -1.73 12.12 1.34
N THR A 101 -1.10 11.99 2.50
CA THR A 101 0.35 12.14 2.66
C THR A 101 1.02 10.83 2.27
N VAL A 102 2.08 10.91 1.46
CA VAL A 102 2.88 9.75 1.03
C VAL A 102 4.28 9.84 1.65
N THR A 103 4.61 8.87 2.49
CA THR A 103 5.90 8.78 3.19
C THR A 103 6.62 7.50 2.79
N PHE A 104 7.85 7.59 2.30
CA PHE A 104 8.64 6.41 1.95
C PHE A 104 9.26 5.79 3.20
N VAL A 105 9.01 4.50 3.40
CA VAL A 105 9.50 3.77 4.57
C VAL A 105 10.62 2.82 4.17
N THR A 106 11.68 2.82 4.98
CA THR A 106 12.74 1.82 4.90
C THR A 106 12.47 0.79 5.98
N LEU A 107 12.38 -0.49 5.63
CA LEU A 107 12.39 -1.55 6.62
C LEU A 107 13.76 -1.52 7.30
N LYS A 108 13.79 -1.13 8.57
CA LYS A 108 14.97 -1.37 9.40
C LYS A 108 15.10 -2.89 9.55
N ASN A 109 16.29 -3.44 9.37
CA ASN A 109 16.61 -4.87 9.56
C ASN A 109 16.41 -5.39 11.00
N SER A 110 15.63 -4.72 11.84
CA SER A 110 15.45 -5.05 13.25
C SER A 110 14.08 -5.67 13.51
N LEU A 111 13.88 -6.86 12.98
CA LEU A 111 13.26 -7.93 13.76
C LEU A 111 14.28 -9.06 13.74
N PRO A 112 14.70 -9.63 14.90
CA PRO A 112 15.45 -10.87 14.91
C PRO A 112 14.53 -11.97 14.37
N ASN A 113 14.38 -12.00 13.04
CA ASN A 113 13.59 -12.99 12.35
C ASN A 113 14.37 -14.29 12.43
N THR A 114 14.00 -15.12 13.39
CA THR A 114 14.30 -16.54 13.38
C THR A 114 13.87 -17.10 12.03
N LEU A 115 14.84 -17.58 11.26
CA LEU A 115 14.56 -18.36 10.07
C LEU A 115 13.87 -19.64 10.54
N VAL A 116 12.57 -19.75 10.28
CA VAL A 116 11.86 -21.02 10.40
C VAL A 116 12.06 -21.74 9.08
N PHE A 117 12.91 -22.76 9.07
CA PHE A 117 12.95 -23.74 8.00
C PHE A 117 11.69 -24.61 8.13
N ILE A 118 10.92 -24.71 7.05
CA ILE A 118 9.82 -25.67 6.93
C ILE A 118 10.40 -26.80 6.08
N ASP A 119 10.69 -27.92 6.73
CA ASP A 119 11.03 -29.19 6.08
C ASP A 119 9.77 -29.86 5.49
#